data_AF-A0A3D2LB16-F1
#
_entry.id   AF-A0A3D2LB16-F1
#
_cell.length_a   1.000
_cell.length_b   1.000
_cell.length_c   1.000
_cell.angle_alpha   90.00
_cell.angle_beta   90.00
_cell.angle_gamma   90.00
#
_symmetry.space_group_name_H-M   'P 1'
#
loop_
_entity.id
_entity.type
_entity.pdbx_description
1 polymer ?
#
loop_
_entity_poly.entity_id
_entity_poly.type
_entity_poly.pdbx_seq_one_letter_code
_entity_poly.pdbx_strand_id
1 'polypeptide(L)'
;MPEELTAAALWSEYSPFIISFGVKVLGALLVLIIGLRIAGWLAGLVRSAALKREGIDDTLGNFFASLVRWAITAAVLIAVLQVFGVQATSFVAVLGALTLAIGLSMQGALGNIASGVMIMLFRPYKLGDYIEA
;
A
#
# COMPACT_ATOMS: atom_id res chain seq x y z
N MET A 1 20.75 45.16 32.34
CA MET A 1 19.32 44.99 32.60
C MET A 1 19.00 43.56 32.16
N PRO A 2 18.60 42.67 33.08
CA PRO A 2 18.54 41.24 32.81
C PRO A 2 17.47 40.96 31.75
N GLU A 3 17.79 40.03 30.85
CA GLU A 3 16.96 39.53 29.77
C GLU A 3 15.58 39.13 30.31
N GLU A 4 14.57 39.97 30.06
CA GLU A 4 13.22 39.72 30.53
C GLU A 4 12.60 38.57 29.74
N LEU A 5 12.47 37.45 30.43
CA LEU A 5 11.63 36.29 30.14
C LEU A 5 10.14 36.71 30.12
N THR A 6 9.74 37.65 29.26
CA THR A 6 8.35 38.11 29.14
C THR A 6 7.52 37.10 28.35
N ALA A 7 6.34 36.75 28.85
CA ALA A 7 5.43 35.82 28.17
C ALA A 7 5.08 36.26 26.73
N ALA A 8 5.10 37.57 26.47
CA ALA A 8 4.89 38.14 25.14
C ALA A 8 6.07 37.86 24.17
N ALA A 9 7.32 37.92 24.64
CA ALA A 9 8.49 37.58 23.84
C ALA A 9 8.50 36.09 23.46
N LEU A 10 8.27 35.21 24.44
CA LEU A 10 8.14 33.75 24.22
C LEU A 10 7.01 33.44 23.22
N TRP A 11 5.85 34.10 23.35
CA TRP A 11 4.73 33.90 22.43
C TRP A 11 5.07 34.31 20.99
N SER A 12 5.75 35.44 20.80
CA SER A 12 6.15 35.91 19.48
C SER A 12 7.18 35.00 18.80
N GLU A 13 8.05 34.37 19.59
CA GLU A 13 9.09 33.47 19.12
C GLU A 13 8.55 32.08 18.73
N TYR A 14 7.66 31.51 19.55
CA TYR A 14 7.16 30.14 19.34
C TYR A 14 5.83 30.05 18.55
N SER A 15 5.03 31.12 18.47
CA SER A 15 3.75 31.09 17.75
C SER A 15 3.84 30.65 16.27
N PRO A 16 4.85 31.03 15.46
CA PRO A 16 4.91 30.60 14.06
C PRO A 16 5.17 29.09 13.94
N PHE A 17 5.95 28.53 14.86
CA PHE A 17 6.22 27.10 14.92
C PHE A 17 4.96 26.32 15.32
N ILE A 18 4.24 26.77 16.36
CA ILE A 18 3.02 26.10 16.84
C ILE A 18 1.93 26.12 15.75
N ILE A 19 1.72 27.26 15.09
CA ILE A 19 0.70 27.40 14.05
C ILE A 19 1.05 26.53 12.83
N SER A 20 2.29 26.61 12.34
CA SER A 20 2.71 25.82 11.18
C SER A 20 2.68 24.31 11.45
N PHE A 21 3.08 23.87 12.65
CA PHE A 21 2.97 22.48 13.06
C PHE A 21 1.50 22.05 13.18
N GLY A 22 0.64 22.88 13.77
CA GLY A 22 -0.79 22.62 13.90
C GLY A 22 -1.49 22.41 12.55
N VAL A 23 -1.18 23.24 11.54
CA VAL A 23 -1.72 23.08 10.18
C VAL A 23 -1.23 21.78 9.53
N LYS A 24 0.05 21.42 9.70
CA LYS A 24 0.59 20.15 9.19
C LYS A 24 -0.09 18.94 9.86
N VAL A 25 -0.29 18.98 11.17
CA VAL A 25 -0.99 17.90 11.91
C VAL A 25 -2.43 17.75 11.43
N LEU A 26 -3.16 18.86 11.25
CA LEU A 26 -4.52 18.84 10.72
C LEU A 26 -4.57 18.28 9.29
N GLY A 27 -3.67 18.73 8.41
CA GLY A 27 -3.55 18.21 7.05
C GLY A 27 -3.22 16.72 7.03
N ALA A 28 -2.29 16.27 7.87
CA ALA A 28 -1.91 14.88 8.02
C ALA A 28 -3.08 14.01 8.52
N LEU A 29 -3.84 14.47 9.52
CA LEU A 29 -5.03 13.79 10.01
C LEU A 29 -6.09 13.67 8.93
N LEU A 30 -6.32 14.74 8.16
CA LEU A 30 -7.28 14.75 7.07
C LEU A 30 -6.89 13.72 6.00
N VAL A 31 -5.64 13.73 5.55
CA VAL A 31 -5.11 12.75 4.58
C VAL A 31 -5.20 11.33 5.13
N LEU A 32 -4.86 11.11 6.40
CA LEU A 32 -4.91 9.80 7.04
C LEU A 32 -6.34 9.25 7.08
N ILE A 33 -7.31 10.05 7.55
CA ILE A 33 -8.71 9.64 7.67
C ILE A 33 -9.30 9.32 6.29
N ILE A 34 -9.13 10.23 5.32
CA ILE A 34 -9.64 10.05 3.97
C ILE A 34 -8.96 8.84 3.31
N GLY A 35 -7.64 8.75 3.42
CA GLY A 35 -6.85 7.67 2.83
C GLY A 35 -7.23 6.30 3.36
N LEU A 36 -7.37 6.14 4.68
CA LEU A 36 -7.81 4.87 5.28
C LEU A 36 -9.26 4.53 4.91
N ARG A 37 -10.13 5.54 4.76
CA ARG A 37 -11.51 5.33 4.31
C ARG A 37 -11.55 4.83 2.88
N ILE A 38 -10.74 5.41 1.98
CA ILE A 38 -10.58 4.97 0.59
C ILE A 38 -10.01 3.56 0.55
N ALA A 39 -8.98 3.25 1.35
CA ALA A 39 -8.39 1.92 1.42
C ALA A 39 -9.44 0.86 1.77
N GLY A 40 -10.25 1.11 2.79
CA GLY A 40 -11.34 0.20 3.19
C GLY A 40 -12.43 0.09 2.13
N TRP A 41 -12.79 1.20 1.48
CA TRP A 41 -13.80 1.19 0.41
C TRP A 41 -13.34 0.39 -0.81
N LEU A 42 -12.13 0.63 -1.32
CA LEU A 42 -11.57 -0.10 -2.46
C LEU A 42 -11.38 -1.58 -2.15
N ALA A 43 -10.91 -1.93 -0.95
CA ALA A 43 -10.85 -3.33 -0.52
C ALA A 43 -12.23 -3.99 -0.48
N GLY A 44 -13.25 -3.27 -0.01
CA GLY A 44 -14.64 -3.72 -0.03
C GLY A 44 -15.17 -3.95 -1.44
N LEU A 45 -14.81 -3.11 -2.42
CA LEU A 45 -15.15 -3.32 -3.83
C LEU A 45 -14.51 -4.59 -4.38
N VAL A 46 -13.23 -4.81 -4.10
CA VAL A 46 -12.50 -6.01 -4.53
C VAL A 46 -13.15 -7.27 -3.96
N ARG A 47 -13.44 -7.27 -2.66
CA ARG A 47 -14.15 -8.38 -2.00
C ARG A 47 -15.51 -8.63 -2.64
N SER A 48 -16.30 -7.57 -2.84
CA SER A 48 -17.63 -7.67 -3.43
C SER A 48 -17.61 -8.14 -4.88
N ALA A 49 -16.59 -7.77 -5.64
CA ALA A 49 -16.39 -8.22 -7.01
C ALA A 49 -15.96 -9.70 -7.07
N ALA A 50 -15.11 -10.13 -6.14
CA ALA A 50 -14.67 -11.51 -6.00
C ALA A 50 -15.84 -12.46 -5.69
N LEU A 51 -16.68 -12.11 -4.71
CA LEU A 51 -17.82 -12.94 -4.30
C LEU A 51 -18.94 -13.07 -5.34
N LYS A 52 -18.96 -12.20 -6.36
CA LYS A 52 -19.90 -12.30 -7.48
C LYS A 52 -19.48 -13.31 -8.55
N ARG A 53 -18.25 -13.82 -8.48
CA ARG A 53 -17.70 -14.75 -9.47
C ARG A 53 -17.87 -16.18 -8.96
N GLU A 54 -18.59 -16.99 -9.73
CA GLU A 54 -18.61 -18.43 -9.50
C GLU A 54 -17.19 -18.99 -9.62
N GLY A 55 -16.73 -19.71 -8.59
CA GLY A 55 -15.38 -20.29 -8.52
C GLY A 55 -14.37 -19.50 -7.68
N ILE A 56 -14.73 -18.35 -7.11
CA ILE A 56 -13.90 -17.66 -6.11
C ILE A 56 -14.52 -17.83 -4.73
N ASP A 57 -13.78 -18.44 -3.81
CA ASP A 57 -14.21 -18.57 -2.42
C ASP A 57 -13.94 -17.30 -1.58
N ASP A 58 -14.57 -17.24 -0.41
CA ASP A 58 -14.40 -16.15 0.55
C ASP A 58 -12.94 -15.90 0.94
N THR A 59 -12.13 -16.97 1.03
CA THR A 59 -10.73 -16.88 1.45
C THR A 59 -9.91 -16.12 0.41
N LEU A 60 -10.05 -16.48 -0.86
CA LEU A 60 -9.35 -15.86 -1.97
C LEU A 60 -9.82 -14.40 -2.17
N GLY A 61 -11.13 -14.15 -2.07
CA GLY A 61 -11.68 -12.80 -2.09
C GLY A 61 -11.13 -11.91 -0.97
N ASN A 62 -11.06 -12.43 0.26
CA ASN A 62 -10.49 -11.72 1.42
C ASN A 62 -8.98 -11.50 1.28
N PHE A 63 -8.25 -12.44 0.69
CA PHE A 63 -6.82 -12.32 0.42
C PHE A 63 -6.53 -11.11 -0.49
N PHE A 64 -7.18 -11.04 -1.67
CA PHE A 64 -6.98 -9.92 -2.59
C PHE A 64 -7.46 -8.58 -2.03
N ALA A 65 -8.60 -8.56 -1.34
CA ALA A 65 -9.08 -7.35 -0.66
C ALA A 65 -8.08 -6.86 0.39
N SER A 66 -7.45 -7.77 1.14
CA SER A 66 -6.44 -7.43 2.14
C SER A 66 -5.17 -6.88 1.48
N LEU A 67 -4.70 -7.47 0.38
CA LEU A 67 -3.55 -6.96 -0.38
C LEU A 67 -3.78 -5.51 -0.82
N VAL A 68 -4.96 -5.21 -1.39
CA VAL A 68 -5.32 -3.86 -1.83
C VAL A 68 -5.38 -2.90 -0.65
N ARG A 69 -6.00 -3.30 0.46
CA ARG A 69 -6.07 -2.47 1.67
C ARG A 69 -4.67 -2.11 2.18
N TRP A 70 -3.77 -3.08 2.29
CA TRP A 70 -2.41 -2.88 2.78
C TRP A 70 -1.56 -2.03 1.84
N ALA A 71 -1.67 -2.24 0.53
CA ALA A 71 -0.97 -1.43 -0.46
C ALA A 71 -1.36 0.06 -0.38
N ILE A 72 -2.67 0.35 -0.33
CA ILE A 72 -3.16 1.73 -0.21
C ILE A 72 -2.78 2.32 1.14
N THR A 73 -2.90 1.54 2.24
CA THR A 73 -2.54 2.01 3.58
C THR A 73 -1.06 2.41 3.65
N ALA A 74 -0.15 1.62 3.06
CA ALA A 74 1.27 1.96 2.98
C ALA A 74 1.51 3.29 2.22
N ALA A 75 0.82 3.48 1.09
CA ALA A 75 0.90 4.73 0.33
C ALA A 75 0.38 5.95 1.13
N VAL A 76 -0.71 5.78 1.87
CA VAL A 76 -1.29 6.83 2.74
C VAL A 76 -0.31 7.20 3.86
N LEU A 77 0.33 6.22 4.49
CA LEU A 77 1.34 6.49 5.53
C LEU A 77 2.52 7.28 4.97
N ILE A 78 2.99 6.94 3.77
CA ILE A 78 4.03 7.69 3.06
C ILE A 78 3.58 9.13 2.78
N ALA A 79 2.36 9.32 2.29
CA ALA A 79 1.81 10.65 2.02
C ALA A 79 1.73 11.51 3.30
N VAL A 80 1.33 10.91 4.43
CA VAL A 80 1.29 11.58 5.73
C VAL A 80 2.69 12.04 6.17
N LEU A 81 3.72 11.20 6.01
CA LEU A 81 5.11 11.58 6.31
C LEU A 81 5.57 12.77 5.46
N GLN A 82 5.18 12.82 4.18
CA GLN A 82 5.52 13.94 3.31
C GLN A 82 4.84 15.26 3.74
N VAL A 83 3.63 15.23 4.31
CA VAL A 83 2.97 16.43 4.87
C VAL A 83 3.81 17.05 6.00
N PHE A 84 4.48 16.23 6.79
CA PHE A 84 5.40 16.70 7.83
C PHE A 84 6.75 17.20 7.29
N GLY A 85 7.02 17.03 5.98
CA GLY A 85 8.29 17.37 5.34
C GLY A 85 9.35 16.27 5.50
N VAL A 86 8.96 15.07 5.93
CA VAL A 86 9.87 13.93 6.02
C VAL A 86 10.05 13.35 4.62
N GLN A 87 11.31 13.19 4.20
CA GLN A 87 11.63 12.52 2.95
C GLN A 87 11.32 11.03 3.06
N ALA A 88 10.24 10.60 2.43
CA ALA A 88 9.80 9.21 2.47
C ALA A 88 10.59 8.27 1.54
N THR A 89 11.65 8.74 0.88
CA THR A 89 12.46 7.97 -0.09
C THR A 89 12.97 6.65 0.50
N SER A 90 13.45 6.66 1.75
CA SER A 90 13.93 5.45 2.42
C SER A 90 12.80 4.43 2.64
N PHE A 91 11.58 4.88 2.93
CA PHE A 91 10.42 3.99 3.07
C PHE A 91 10.02 3.39 1.72
N VAL A 92 10.03 4.20 0.65
CA VAL A 92 9.77 3.72 -0.71
C VAL A 92 10.82 2.68 -1.12
N ALA A 93 12.10 2.91 -0.82
CA ALA A 93 13.16 1.95 -1.09
C ALA A 93 12.94 0.62 -0.36
N VAL A 94 12.59 0.65 0.93
CA VAL A 94 12.28 -0.56 1.72
C VAL A 94 11.05 -1.28 1.15
N LEU A 95 9.97 -0.58 0.82
CA LEU A 95 8.80 -1.19 0.20
C LEU A 95 9.11 -1.79 -1.17
N GLY A 96 9.98 -1.16 -1.95
CA GLY A 96 10.49 -1.70 -3.21
C GLY A 96 11.25 -3.01 -2.99
N ALA A 97 12.17 -3.03 -2.02
CA ALA A 97 12.89 -4.25 -1.65
C ALA A 97 11.98 -5.38 -1.15
N LEU A 98 10.97 -5.05 -0.33
CA LEU A 98 9.97 -6.01 0.13
C LEU A 98 9.11 -6.55 -1.02
N THR A 99 8.69 -5.69 -1.94
CA THR A 99 7.94 -6.09 -3.13
C THR A 99 8.74 -7.06 -3.99
N LEU A 100 10.04 -6.77 -4.20
CA LEU A 100 10.95 -7.68 -4.88
C LEU A 100 11.09 -9.00 -4.12
N ALA A 101 11.33 -8.97 -2.81
CA ALA A 101 11.48 -10.19 -2.01
C ALA A 101 10.22 -11.08 -2.05
N ILE A 102 9.03 -10.50 -1.93
CA ILE A 102 7.76 -11.20 -2.05
C ILE A 102 7.59 -11.76 -3.46
N GLY A 103 7.86 -10.95 -4.50
CA GLY A 103 7.76 -11.38 -5.89
C GLY A 103 8.71 -12.53 -6.24
N LEU A 104 9.96 -12.46 -5.77
CA LEU A 104 10.96 -13.51 -5.92
C LEU A 104 10.55 -14.78 -5.15
N SER A 105 9.97 -14.65 -3.96
CA SER A 105 9.41 -15.77 -3.21
C SER A 105 8.25 -16.46 -3.95
N MET A 106 7.51 -15.73 -4.78
CA MET A 106 6.39 -16.25 -5.57
C MET A 106 6.79 -16.67 -7.00
N GLN A 107 8.06 -16.49 -7.39
CA GLN A 107 8.52 -16.71 -8.76
C GLN A 107 8.21 -18.13 -9.27
N GLY A 108 8.37 -19.16 -8.43
CA GLY A 108 8.07 -20.54 -8.79
C GLY A 108 6.57 -20.78 -9.07
N ALA A 109 5.69 -20.24 -8.22
CA ALA A 109 4.24 -20.36 -8.40
C ALA A 109 3.77 -19.63 -9.68
N LEU A 110 4.28 -18.43 -9.93
CA LEU A 110 3.99 -17.67 -11.15
C LEU A 110 4.53 -18.38 -12.40
N GLY A 111 5.72 -18.99 -12.31
CA GLY A 111 6.30 -19.80 -13.39
C GLY A 111 5.41 -20.99 -13.76
N ASN A 112 4.87 -21.69 -12.76
CA ASN A 112 3.94 -22.81 -13.00
C ASN A 112 2.65 -22.36 -13.71
N ILE A 113 2.08 -21.22 -13.28
CA ILE A 113 0.90 -20.64 -13.94
C ILE A 113 1.22 -20.28 -15.40
N ALA A 114 2.37 -19.63 -15.64
CA ALA A 114 2.80 -19.27 -16.98
C ALA A 114 2.99 -20.49 -17.88
N SER A 115 3.64 -21.55 -17.40
CA SER A 115 3.79 -22.81 -18.13
C SER A 115 2.43 -23.43 -18.47
N GLY A 116 1.47 -23.42 -17.54
CA GLY A 116 0.11 -23.89 -17.79
C GLY A 116 -0.58 -23.11 -18.91
N VAL A 117 -0.50 -21.78 -18.88
CA VAL A 117 -1.06 -20.91 -19.94
C VAL A 117 -0.36 -21.16 -21.29
N MET A 118 0.97 -21.30 -21.30
CA MET A 118 1.74 -21.60 -22.52
C MET A 118 1.30 -22.92 -23.16
N ILE A 119 1.07 -23.96 -22.37
CA ILE A 119 0.54 -25.23 -22.87
C ILE A 119 -0.85 -25.04 -23.49
N MET A 120 -1.74 -24.27 -22.85
CA MET A 120 -3.08 -24.01 -23.39
C MET A 120 -3.06 -23.21 -24.70
N LEU A 121 -2.15 -22.24 -24.80
CA LEU A 121 -2.01 -21.36 -25.96
C LEU A 121 -1.37 -22.06 -27.16
N PHE A 122 -0.23 -22.71 -26.93
CA PHE A 122 0.56 -23.33 -28.01
C PHE A 122 0.16 -24.77 -28.30
N ARG A 123 -0.58 -25.42 -27.38
CA ARG A 123 -0.99 -26.83 -27.46
C ARG A 123 0.14 -27.73 -28.00
N PRO A 124 1.33 -27.73 -27.35
CA PRO A 124 2.49 -28.46 -27.86
C PRO A 124 2.26 -29.98 -27.90
N TYR A 125 1.29 -30.48 -27.15
CA TYR A 125 0.87 -31.88 -27.12
C TYR A 125 -0.65 -31.97 -27.16
N LYS A 126 -1.18 -33.03 -27.76
CA LYS A 126 -2.62 -33.32 -27.91
C LYS A 126 -3.03 -34.50 -27.02
N LEU A 127 -4.34 -34.60 -26.78
CA LEU A 127 -4.91 -35.76 -26.09
C LEU A 127 -4.58 -37.05 -26.87
N GLY A 128 -3.90 -37.99 -26.20
CA GLY A 128 -3.44 -39.25 -26.78
C GLY A 128 -1.94 -39.30 -27.08
N ASP A 129 -1.23 -38.16 -26.98
CA ASP A 129 0.22 -38.14 -27.14
C ASP A 129 0.90 -38.77 -25.93
N TYR A 130 1.84 -39.68 -26.19
CA TYR A 130 2.75 -40.20 -25.17
C TYR A 130 3.93 -39.25 -25.05
N ILE A 131 4.16 -38.72 -23.84
CA ILE A 131 5.27 -37.81 -23.54
C ILE A 131 6.28 -38.59 -22.69
N GLU A 132 7.55 -38.56 -23.11
CA GLU A 132 8.66 -39.13 -22.36
C GLU A 132 9.32 -38.03 -21.51
N ALA A 133 9.67 -38.37 -20.26
CA ALA A 133 10.16 -37.44 -19.26
C ALA A 133 11.66 -37.12 -19.42
#